data_AF-A0A1M5LHF0-F1
#
_entry.id   AF-A0A1M5LHF0-F1
#
_cell.length_a   1.000
_cell.length_b   1.000
_cell.length_c   1.000
_cell.angle_alpha   90.00
_cell.angle_beta   90.00
_cell.angle_gamma   90.00
#
_symmetry.space_group_name_H-M   'P 1'
#
loop_
_entity.id
_entity.type
_entity.pdbx_description
1 polymer ?
#
loop_
_entity_poly.entity_id
_entity_poly.type
_entity_poly.pdbx_seq_one_letter_code
_entity_poly.pdbx_strand_id
1 'polypeptide(L)' 'MDKSSVSDFFVIKALEDGVQVIGLTRGNDTRFHHSEKLDQGEIMIAQFTEHTSAVKVRGKALVQTSHGEIESE' A
#
# COMPACT_ATOMS: atom_id res chain seq x y z
N MET A 1 -30.35 3.67 2.99
CA MET A 1 -29.21 4.61 2.95
C MET A 1 -28.02 3.78 2.54
N ASP A 2 -27.66 3.86 1.26
CA ASP A 2 -26.57 3.06 0.71
C ASP A 2 -25.26 3.59 1.32
N LYS A 3 -24.66 2.82 2.24
CA LYS A 3 -23.30 3.11 2.69
C LYS A 3 -22.44 2.83 1.48
N SER A 4 -22.12 3.85 0.69
CA SER A 4 -20.98 3.83 -0.21
C SER A 4 -19.81 3.29 0.61
N SER A 5 -19.42 2.04 0.38
CA SER A 5 -18.35 1.39 1.12
C SER A 5 -17.08 2.13 0.77
N VAL A 6 -16.67 3.08 1.62
CA VAL A 6 -15.37 3.73 1.50
C VAL A 6 -14.35 2.61 1.68
N SER A 7 -13.69 2.20 0.60
CA SER A 7 -12.66 1.18 0.67
C SER A 7 -11.57 1.62 1.62
N ASP A 8 -11.09 0.68 2.44
CA ASP A 8 -9.95 0.91 3.33
C ASP A 8 -8.75 1.44 2.53
N PHE A 9 -7.99 2.31 3.17
CA PHE A 9 -6.78 2.91 2.63
C PHE A 9 -5.62 2.70 3.60
N PHE A 10 -4.42 2.91 3.07
CA PHE A 10 -3.19 2.85 3.83
C PHE A 10 -2.30 4.02 3.41
N VAL A 11 -1.43 4.43 4.33
CA VAL A 11 -0.43 5.48 4.14
C VAL A 11 0.94 4.84 4.29
N ILE A 12 1.87 5.15 3.39
CA ILE A 12 3.26 4.70 3.45
C ILE A 12 4.15 5.92 3.34
N LYS A 13 5.11 6.04 4.25
CA LYS A 13 6.20 7.00 4.17
C LYS A 13 7.52 6.25 4.03
N ALA A 14 8.28 6.53 2.98
CA ALA A 14 9.60 5.95 2.80
C ALA A 14 10.59 6.54 3.81
N LEU A 15 11.32 5.66 4.52
CA LEU A 15 12.36 6.04 5.48
C LEU A 15 13.77 5.90 4.88
N GLU A 16 13.88 5.32 3.69
CA GLU A 16 15.07 5.23 2.84
C GLU A 16 14.70 5.39 1.36
N ASP A 17 15.71 5.61 0.50
CA ASP A 17 15.50 5.67 -0.95
C ASP A 17 15.20 4.29 -1.54
N GLY A 18 14.28 4.23 -2.52
CA GLY A 18 14.02 3.00 -3.25
C GLY A 18 13.05 2.03 -2.57
N VAL A 19 12.26 2.50 -1.60
CA VAL A 19 11.12 1.75 -1.07
C VAL A 19 10.17 1.40 -2.21
N GLN A 20 9.73 0.14 -2.27
CA GLN A 20 8.79 -0.33 -3.28
C GLN A 20 7.44 -0.65 -2.65
N VAL A 21 6.37 -0.09 -3.21
CA VAL A 21 5.00 -0.43 -2.88
C VAL A 21 4.36 -1.20 -4.02
N ILE A 22 4.10 -2.48 -3.79
CA ILE A 22 3.70 -3.44 -4.83
C ILE A 22 2.23 -3.83 -4.62
N GLY A 23 1.39 -3.53 -5.61
CA GLY A 23 0.00 -3.96 -5.64
C GLY A 23 -0.15 -5.40 -6.12
N LEU A 24 -0.95 -6.20 -5.42
CA LEU A 24 -1.30 -7.57 -5.80
C LEU A 24 -2.74 -7.63 -6.32
N THR A 25 -2.93 -8.40 -7.40
CA THR A 25 -4.22 -8.54 -8.08
C THR A 25 -5.28 -9.11 -7.17
N ARG A 26 -6.51 -8.62 -7.29
CA ARG A 26 -7.70 -9.30 -6.77
C ARG A 26 -8.15 -10.39 -7.75
N GLY A 27 -8.57 -11.54 -7.24
CA GLY A 27 -9.16 -12.62 -8.03
C GLY A 27 -8.52 -13.98 -7.77
N ASN A 28 -8.67 -14.89 -8.72
CA ASN A 28 -8.16 -16.27 -8.62
C ASN A 28 -6.62 -16.32 -8.58
N ASP A 29 -5.96 -15.42 -9.31
CA ASP A 29 -4.50 -15.33 -9.36
C ASP A 29 -3.99 -14.19 -8.48
N THR A 30 -2.94 -14.46 -7.71
CA THR A 30 -2.21 -13.47 -6.91
C THR A 30 -0.88 -13.15 -7.59
N ARG A 31 -0.81 -12.02 -8.31
CA ARG A 31 0.40 -11.56 -8.98
C ARG A 31 0.63 -10.06 -8.80
N PHE A 32 1.88 -9.62 -8.96
CA PHE A 32 2.22 -8.20 -8.97
C PHE A 32 1.69 -7.56 -10.25
N HIS A 33 1.02 -6.42 -10.14
CA HIS A 33 0.50 -5.69 -11.31
C HIS A 33 0.99 -4.25 -11.41
N HIS A 34 1.35 -3.64 -10.28
CA HIS A 34 1.96 -2.32 -10.22
C HIS A 34 3.02 -2.28 -9.11
N SER A 35 4.08 -1.51 -9.32
CA SER A 35 5.09 -1.23 -8.31
C SER A 35 5.40 0.26 -8.35
N GLU A 36 5.09 0.95 -7.26
CA GLU A 36 5.47 2.35 -7.07
C GLU A 36 6.81 2.39 -6.33
N LYS A 37 7.74 3.22 -6.80
CA LYS A 37 9.02 3.46 -6.11
C LYS A 37 8.92 4.79 -5.37
N LEU A 38 9.26 4.78 -4.09
CA LEU A 38 9.33 5.97 -3.25
C LEU A 38 10.79 6.23 -2.84
N ASP A 39 11.24 7.46 -3.01
CA ASP A 39 12.50 7.96 -2.45
C ASP A 39 12.29 8.49 -1.02
N GLN A 40 13.37 8.68 -0.25
CA GLN A 40 13.31 8.97 1.17
C GLN A 40 12.45 10.21 1.46
N GLY A 41 11.49 10.05 2.37
CA GLY A 41 10.58 11.12 2.77
C GLY A 41 9.34 11.27 1.89
N GLU A 42 9.27 10.59 0.75
CA GLU A 42 8.04 10.54 -0.06
C GLU A 42 6.94 9.77 0.66
N ILE A 43 5.69 10.18 0.38
CA ILE A 43 4.50 9.63 1.00
C ILE A 43 3.53 9.19 -0.09
N MET A 44 3.01 7.97 0.06
CA MET A 44 1.91 7.46 -0.76
C MET A 44 0.68 7.19 0.12
N ILE A 45 -0.47 7.66 -0.35
CA ILE A 45 -1.78 7.33 0.23
C ILE A 45 -2.57 6.60 -0.85
N ALA A 46 -2.96 5.37 -0.58
CA ALA A 46 -3.64 4.54 -1.58
C ALA A 46 -4.76 3.68 -0.97
N GLN A 47 -5.77 3.39 -1.78
CA GLN A 47 -6.92 2.58 -1.39
C GLN A 47 -6.76 1.13 -1.85
N PHE A 48 -7.40 0.20 -1.15
CA PHE A 48 -7.75 -1.07 -1.75
C PHE A 48 -8.84 -0.86 -2.80
N THR A 49 -8.70 -1.52 -3.94
CA THR A 49 -9.58 -1.31 -5.10
C THR A 49 -10.13 -2.62 -5.62
N GLU A 50 -10.91 -2.54 -6.69
CA GLU A 50 -11.30 -3.71 -7.48
C GLU A 50 -10.08 -4.49 -7.99
N HIS A 51 -9.00 -3.80 -8.36
CA HIS A 51 -7.80 -4.42 -8.92
C HIS A 51 -6.76 -4.80 -7.86
N THR A 52 -6.71 -4.08 -6.74
CA THR A 52 -5.71 -4.28 -5.68
C THR A 52 -6.37 -4.84 -4.42
N SER A 53 -6.04 -6.09 -4.09
CA SER A 53 -6.57 -6.77 -2.90
C SER A 53 -5.57 -6.91 -1.76
N ALA A 54 -4.28 -6.85 -2.08
CA ALA A 54 -3.21 -6.88 -1.12
C ALA A 54 -2.08 -5.97 -1.59
N VAL A 55 -1.25 -5.52 -0.66
CA VAL A 55 -0.12 -4.65 -0.92
C VAL A 55 1.09 -5.19 -0.18
N LYS A 56 2.23 -5.21 -0.86
CA LYS A 56 3.53 -5.59 -0.31
C LYS A 56 4.45 -4.38 -0.33
N VAL A 57 5.00 -4.03 0.82
CA VAL A 57 6.03 -3.00 0.96
C VAL A 57 7.39 -3.68 1.08
N ARG A 58 8.41 -3.16 0.40
CA ARG A 58 9.81 -3.60 0.51
C ARG A 58 10.70 -2.39 0.74
N GLY A 59 11.67 -2.53 1.64
CA GLY A 59 12.54 -1.46 2.12
C GLY A 59 11.98 -0.78 3.36
N LYS A 60 12.80 0.09 3.94
CA LYS A 60 12.50 0.74 5.22
C LYS A 60 11.40 1.80 5.07
N ALA A 61 10.25 1.57 5.68
CA ALA A 61 9.10 2.47 5.58
C ALA A 61 8.22 2.46 6.84
N LEU A 62 7.55 3.58 7.11
CA LEU A 62 6.46 3.65 8.09
C LEU A 62 5.13 3.47 7.36
N VAL A 63 4.33 2.51 7.79
CA VAL A 63 3.02 2.20 7.22
C VAL A 63 1.94 2.44 8.26
N GLN A 64 0.91 3.21 7.89
CA GLN A 64 -0.26 3.47 8.73
C GLN A 64 -1.52 2.94 8.06
N THR A 65 -2.36 2.26 8.83
CA THR A 65 -3.68 1.78 8.43
C THR A 65 -4.72 2.15 9.49
N SER A 66 -5.98 1.76 9.29
CA SER A 66 -7.02 1.86 10.32
C SER A 66 -6.70 1.08 11.61
N HIS A 67 -5.73 0.15 11.56
CA HIS A 67 -5.33 -0.69 12.68
C HIS A 67 -4.09 -0.18 13.44
N GLY A 68 -3.55 0.98 13.04
CA GLY A 68 -2.36 1.57 13.66
C GLY A 68 -1.17 1.62 12.71
N GLU A 69 0.01 1.77 13.29
CA GLU A 69 1.28 1.98 12.59
C GLU A 69 2.21 0.75 12.71
N ILE A 70 2.95 0.48 11.65
CA ILE A 70 3.99 -0.56 11.59
C ILE A 70 5.16 -0.06 10.75
N GLU A 71 6.38 -0.40 11.16
CA GLU A 71 7.58 -0.16 10.37
C GLU A 71 7.99 -1.43 9.62
N SER A 72 8.38 -1.29 8.35
CA SER A 72 9.04 -2.33 7.58
C SER A 72 10.55 -2.12 7.57
N GLU A 73 11.30 -3.23 7.46
CA GLU A 73 12.74 -3.29 7.24
C GLU A 73 13.06 -3.89 5.87
#